data_AF-A0A8T4B5C2-F1
#
_entry.id   AF-A0A8T4B5C2-F1
#
_cell.length_a   1.000
_cell.length_b   1.000
_cell.length_c   1.000
_cell.angle_alpha   90.00
_cell.angle_beta   90.00
_cell.angle_gamma   90.00
#
_symmetry.space_group_name_H-M   'P 1'
#
loop_
_entity.id
_entity.type
_entity.pdbx_description
1 polymer ?
#
loop_
_entity_poly.entity_id
_entity_poly.type
_entity_poly.pdbx_seq_one_letter_code
_entity_poly.pdbx_strand_id
1 'polypeptide(L)'
;MEQNPTLTKKTAKDETIILQTWLNRDDPLIIATHQQVDADAAFSAALLRVIKPNAAVVFVRADSTISQPEVIAVDLMNGSSAVKGLGVGSSFGLIVSLLKQSNPSFYKVLKPWAKQLNLTDQAKHCHDAVVLADMVSAWRSIGLDDRTIVSRAGELLHGKLKFIQRRERQKTQASKIQIQGGVAVLGPDDHVPAKLLFQRGAKAVVRQGKDGMAVVLSRRAQKCGISVADLQSSLNEQWFIHPDGFLASYGGPKAPKDPKESGVTLKSLAKRTRKLIKGAKQ
;
A
#
# COMPACT_ATOMS: atom_id res chain seq x y z
N MET A 1 0.67 -0.27 55.58
CA MET A 1 1.45 -1.01 54.55
C MET A 1 0.46 -1.53 53.54
N GLU A 2 0.17 -0.75 52.49
CA GLU A 2 -0.64 -1.23 51.37
C GLU A 2 0.21 -2.26 50.60
N GLN A 3 -0.32 -3.47 50.48
CA GLN A 3 0.27 -4.49 49.64
C GLN A 3 0.13 -4.01 48.19
N ASN A 4 1.26 -3.67 47.56
CA ASN A 4 1.31 -3.49 46.12
C ASN A 4 0.72 -4.75 45.46
N PRO A 5 -0.35 -4.66 44.67
CA PRO A 5 -0.89 -5.82 43.98
C PRO A 5 0.22 -6.37 43.09
N THR A 6 0.57 -7.63 43.34
CA THR A 6 1.58 -8.36 42.58
C THR A 6 1.20 -8.30 41.11
N LEU A 7 2.00 -7.61 40.29
CA LEU A 7 1.85 -7.57 38.83
C LEU A 7 1.85 -8.99 38.30
N THR A 8 0.68 -9.54 38.02
CA THR A 8 0.56 -10.80 37.29
C THR A 8 1.10 -10.52 35.89
N LYS A 9 2.28 -11.07 35.59
CA LYS A 9 2.93 -10.87 34.29
C LYS A 9 2.01 -11.38 33.19
N LYS A 10 1.49 -10.47 32.35
CA LYS A 10 0.70 -10.84 31.18
C LYS A 10 1.53 -11.64 30.19
N THR A 11 0.90 -12.63 29.58
CA THR A 11 1.48 -13.42 28.49
C THR A 11 1.03 -12.88 27.13
N ALA A 12 1.71 -13.28 26.06
CA ALA A 12 1.29 -12.97 24.69
C ALA A 12 -0.11 -13.50 24.34
N LYS A 13 -0.52 -14.61 24.97
CA LYS A 13 -1.86 -15.18 24.80
C LYS A 13 -2.91 -14.29 25.46
N ASP A 14 -2.60 -13.74 26.63
CA ASP A 14 -3.51 -12.83 27.33
C ASP A 14 -3.76 -11.56 26.50
N GLU A 15 -2.71 -10.95 25.94
CA GLU A 15 -2.85 -9.78 25.06
C GLU A 15 -3.69 -10.06 23.82
N THR A 16 -3.54 -11.26 23.24
CA THR A 16 -4.38 -11.71 22.12
C THR A 16 -5.85 -11.75 22.52
N ILE A 17 -6.15 -12.33 23.69
CA ILE A 17 -7.52 -12.43 24.21
C ILE A 17 -8.09 -11.05 24.52
N ILE A 18 -7.30 -10.18 25.18
CA ILE A 18 -7.70 -8.80 25.50
C ILE A 18 -8.09 -8.05 24.22
N LEU A 19 -7.20 -8.05 23.22
CA LEU A 19 -7.43 -7.33 21.98
C LEU A 19 -8.60 -7.91 21.18
N GLN A 20 -8.71 -9.24 21.07
CA GLN A 20 -9.86 -9.87 20.40
C GLN A 20 -11.18 -9.55 21.11
N THR A 21 -11.18 -9.58 22.44
CA THR A 21 -12.36 -9.25 23.24
C THR A 21 -12.80 -7.82 22.96
N TRP A 22 -11.88 -6.87 22.99
CA TRP A 22 -12.17 -5.46 22.70
C TRP A 22 -12.64 -5.25 21.24
N LEU A 23 -12.02 -5.92 20.27
CA LEU A 23 -12.42 -5.84 18.86
C LEU A 23 -13.84 -6.36 18.59
N ASN A 24 -14.32 -7.30 19.40
CA ASN A 24 -15.67 -7.88 19.27
C ASN A 24 -16.77 -7.07 19.97
N ARG A 25 -16.42 -5.96 20.63
CA ARG A 25 -17.40 -5.09 21.29
C ARG A 25 -18.05 -4.10 20.34
N ASP A 26 -19.29 -3.72 20.65
CA ASP A 26 -20.11 -2.78 19.86
C ASP A 26 -20.46 -1.47 20.61
N ASP A 27 -20.06 -1.33 21.88
CA ASP A 27 -20.25 -0.13 22.69
C ASP A 27 -19.28 1.01 22.30
N PRO A 28 -19.45 2.25 22.80
CA PRO A 28 -18.48 3.31 22.57
C PRO A 28 -17.09 2.91 23.08
N LEU A 29 -16.14 2.80 22.16
CA LEU A 29 -14.79 2.31 22.47
C LEU A 29 -13.79 3.45 22.63
N ILE A 30 -12.82 3.26 23.51
CA ILE A 30 -11.70 4.17 23.71
C ILE A 30 -10.39 3.44 23.42
N ILE A 31 -9.50 4.11 22.70
CA ILE A 31 -8.12 3.69 22.46
C ILE A 31 -7.24 4.63 23.30
N ALA A 32 -6.59 4.09 24.32
CA ALA A 32 -5.60 4.81 25.09
C ALA A 32 -4.19 4.45 24.59
N THR A 33 -3.33 5.46 24.45
CA THR A 33 -1.90 5.26 24.19
C THR A 33 -1.09 6.31 24.93
N HIS A 34 0.23 6.15 25.03
CA HIS A 34 1.05 7.07 25.80
C HIS A 34 1.19 8.45 25.13
N GLN A 35 1.38 9.49 25.94
CA GLN A 35 1.81 10.82 25.51
C GLN A 35 3.22 10.75 24.93
N GLN A 36 3.55 11.70 24.07
CA GLN A 36 4.79 11.66 23.27
C GLN A 36 4.86 10.37 22.46
N VAL A 37 3.81 10.09 21.69
CA VAL A 37 3.69 8.86 20.89
C VAL A 37 4.96 8.62 20.06
N ASP A 38 5.44 7.39 20.12
CA ASP A 38 6.41 6.86 19.18
C ASP A 38 5.69 6.24 17.97
N ALA A 39 6.43 5.58 17.08
CA ALA A 39 5.82 4.98 15.91
C ALA A 39 4.95 3.76 16.22
N ASP A 40 5.25 2.94 17.23
CA ASP A 40 4.38 1.80 17.53
C ASP A 40 3.04 2.27 18.11
N ALA A 41 3.08 3.17 19.09
CA ALA A 41 1.91 3.83 19.65
C ALA A 41 1.06 4.53 18.58
N ALA A 42 1.68 5.36 17.73
CA ALA A 42 0.97 6.14 16.73
C ALA A 42 0.27 5.26 15.68
N PHE A 43 0.98 4.28 15.13
CA PHE A 43 0.42 3.39 14.11
C PHE A 43 -0.57 2.37 14.69
N SER A 44 -0.38 1.93 15.93
CA SER A 44 -1.31 1.03 16.62
C SER A 44 -2.65 1.71 16.86
N ALA A 45 -2.63 2.91 17.46
CA ALA A 45 -3.83 3.67 17.71
C ALA A 45 -4.57 4.04 16.41
N ALA A 46 -3.80 4.44 15.38
CA ALA A 46 -4.36 4.75 14.07
C ALA A 46 -5.01 3.53 13.40
N LEU A 47 -4.40 2.34 13.47
CA LEU A 47 -4.95 1.12 12.89
C LEU A 47 -6.22 0.66 13.61
N LEU A 48 -6.25 0.73 14.94
CA LEU A 48 -7.46 0.42 15.69
C LEU A 48 -8.59 1.38 15.34
N ARG A 49 -8.30 2.66 15.16
CA ARG A 49 -9.30 3.64 14.69
C ARG A 49 -9.76 3.37 13.26
N VAL A 50 -8.91 2.82 12.39
CA VAL A 50 -9.34 2.34 11.06
C VAL A 50 -10.32 1.16 11.18
N ILE A 51 -10.11 0.26 12.15
CA ILE A 51 -10.95 -0.92 12.37
C ILE A 51 -12.26 -0.54 13.10
N LYS A 52 -12.20 0.37 14.06
CA LYS A 52 -13.32 0.93 14.85
C LYS A 52 -13.37 2.45 14.64
N PRO A 53 -14.00 2.94 13.54
CA PRO A 53 -13.98 4.36 13.16
C PRO A 53 -14.47 5.34 14.23
N ASN A 54 -15.40 4.89 15.07
CA ASN A 54 -16.02 5.69 16.11
C ASN A 54 -15.25 5.68 17.44
N ALA A 55 -14.16 4.91 17.54
CA ALA A 55 -13.38 4.85 18.76
C ALA A 55 -12.66 6.18 19.03
N ALA A 56 -12.77 6.69 20.25
CA ALA A 56 -12.03 7.88 20.69
C ALA A 56 -10.57 7.52 20.97
N VAL A 57 -9.63 8.43 20.67
CA VAL A 57 -8.22 8.26 21.03
C VAL A 57 -7.86 9.23 22.14
N VAL A 58 -7.31 8.70 23.23
CA VAL A 58 -6.84 9.46 24.39
C VAL A 58 -5.35 9.22 24.64
N PHE A 59 -4.66 10.25 25.10
CA PHE A 59 -3.22 10.22 25.36
C PHE A 59 -2.99 10.31 26.87
N VAL A 60 -2.33 9.31 27.44
CA VAL A 60 -2.11 9.16 28.87
C VAL A 60 -0.62 9.07 29.19
N ARG A 61 -0.23 9.16 30.46
CA ARG A 61 1.15 8.85 30.82
C ARG A 61 1.46 7.37 30.56
N ALA A 62 2.71 7.07 30.22
CA ALA A 62 3.15 5.70 29.93
C ALA A 62 3.04 4.75 31.15
N ASP A 63 3.06 5.31 32.36
CA ASP A 63 2.93 4.56 33.62
C ASP A 63 1.48 4.43 34.13
N SER A 64 0.51 5.01 33.43
CA SER A 64 -0.92 4.91 33.78
C SER A 64 -1.41 3.47 33.76
N THR A 65 -2.15 3.07 34.80
CA THR A 65 -2.84 1.78 34.89
C THR A 65 -4.23 1.87 34.30
N ILE A 66 -4.53 1.09 33.26
CA ILE A 66 -5.83 1.09 32.56
C ILE A 66 -6.45 -0.31 32.61
N SER A 67 -7.63 -0.41 33.20
CA SER A 67 -8.32 -1.69 33.44
C SER A 67 -9.80 -1.67 33.04
N GLN A 68 -10.28 -0.55 32.49
CA GLN A 68 -11.65 -0.40 32.00
C GLN A 68 -11.88 -1.29 30.76
N PRO A 69 -12.94 -2.11 30.72
CA PRO A 69 -13.20 -3.02 29.60
C PRO A 69 -13.45 -2.35 28.23
N GLU A 70 -13.99 -1.14 28.23
CA GLU A 70 -14.29 -0.33 27.04
C GLU A 70 -13.04 0.36 26.46
N VAL A 71 -11.95 0.40 27.22
CA VAL A 71 -10.67 0.99 26.83
C VAL A 71 -9.72 -0.11 26.39
N ILE A 72 -9.08 0.04 25.23
CA ILE A 72 -7.86 -0.72 24.88
C ILE A 72 -6.66 0.20 25.08
N ALA A 73 -5.71 -0.22 25.93
CA ALA A 73 -4.50 0.53 26.20
C ALA A 73 -3.37 -0.02 25.32
N VAL A 74 -3.12 0.60 24.17
CA VAL A 74 -2.09 0.17 23.22
C VAL A 74 -0.76 0.83 23.47
N ASP A 75 0.29 0.04 23.35
CA ASP A 75 1.65 0.42 23.68
C ASP A 75 1.84 0.85 25.12
N LEU A 76 1.14 0.15 26.02
CA LEU A 76 1.16 0.38 27.45
C LEU A 76 1.33 -0.96 28.17
N MET A 77 1.87 -0.91 29.39
CA MET A 77 2.20 -2.11 30.17
C MET A 77 1.27 -2.34 31.37
N ASN A 78 0.64 -1.30 31.88
CA ASN A 78 -0.03 -1.33 33.18
C ASN A 78 -1.56 -1.45 33.07
N GLY A 79 -2.15 -2.33 33.87
CA GLY A 79 -3.61 -2.54 33.97
C GLY A 79 -4.12 -3.65 33.05
N SER A 80 -5.32 -4.17 33.29
CA SER A 80 -5.84 -5.38 32.62
C SER A 80 -6.10 -5.19 31.12
N SER A 81 -6.37 -3.97 30.67
CA SER A 81 -6.68 -3.66 29.26
C SER A 81 -5.46 -3.30 28.41
N ALA A 82 -4.27 -3.31 28.99
CA ALA A 82 -3.02 -2.97 28.32
C ALA A 82 -2.49 -4.06 27.36
N VAL A 83 -1.99 -3.66 26.19
CA VAL A 83 -1.31 -4.50 25.21
C VAL A 83 -0.05 -3.79 24.70
N LYS A 84 1.09 -4.48 24.79
CA LYS A 84 2.41 -4.04 24.28
C LYS A 84 2.90 -4.92 23.12
N GLY A 85 2.29 -6.08 22.91
CA GLY A 85 2.66 -7.00 21.82
C GLY A 85 3.84 -7.91 22.17
N LEU A 86 3.88 -8.41 23.41
CA LEU A 86 4.98 -9.18 24.01
C LEU A 86 5.42 -10.41 23.20
N GLY A 87 4.49 -11.05 22.49
CA GLY A 87 4.79 -12.24 21.67
C GLY A 87 5.18 -11.96 20.21
N VAL A 88 5.01 -10.71 19.75
CA VAL A 88 5.21 -10.33 18.34
C VAL A 88 6.34 -9.32 18.19
N GLY A 89 6.54 -8.47 19.20
CA GLY A 89 7.59 -7.46 19.27
C GLY A 89 7.12 -6.02 19.12
N SER A 90 5.82 -5.80 18.90
CA SER A 90 5.18 -4.47 18.92
C SER A 90 3.66 -4.62 19.03
N SER A 91 2.99 -3.61 19.56
CA SER A 91 1.54 -3.50 19.64
C SER A 91 0.92 -3.54 18.24
N PHE A 92 1.50 -2.83 17.28
CA PHE A 92 1.04 -2.81 15.90
C PHE A 92 1.16 -4.19 15.27
N GLY A 93 2.27 -4.87 15.56
CA GLY A 93 2.52 -6.25 15.14
C GLY A 93 1.45 -7.21 15.64
N LEU A 94 1.07 -7.10 16.90
CA LEU A 94 -0.03 -7.88 17.49
C LEU A 94 -1.34 -7.62 16.75
N ILE A 95 -1.74 -6.35 16.58
CA ILE A 95 -2.99 -5.98 15.88
C ILE A 95 -3.00 -6.56 14.45
N VAL A 96 -1.91 -6.39 13.70
CA VAL A 96 -1.79 -6.92 12.34
C VAL A 96 -1.87 -8.44 12.31
N SER A 97 -1.30 -9.13 13.30
CA SER A 97 -1.34 -10.60 13.39
C SER A 97 -2.77 -11.15 13.48
N LEU A 98 -3.66 -10.48 14.22
CA LEU A 98 -5.06 -10.86 14.36
C LEU A 98 -5.84 -10.70 13.06
N LEU A 99 -5.46 -9.72 12.24
CA LEU A 99 -6.05 -9.52 10.92
C LEU A 99 -5.80 -10.70 9.97
N LYS A 100 -4.86 -11.60 10.27
CA LYS A 100 -4.56 -12.76 9.41
C LYS A 100 -5.81 -13.61 9.14
N GLN A 101 -6.68 -13.75 10.12
CA GLN A 101 -7.93 -14.53 10.00
C GLN A 101 -9.12 -13.63 9.62
N SER A 102 -9.30 -12.49 10.29
CA SER A 102 -10.47 -11.62 10.09
C SER A 102 -10.41 -10.77 8.83
N ASN A 103 -9.22 -10.35 8.40
CA ASN A 103 -9.02 -9.57 7.17
C ASN A 103 -7.66 -9.88 6.51
N PRO A 104 -7.53 -11.02 5.81
CA PRO A 104 -6.27 -11.48 5.24
C PRO A 104 -5.62 -10.49 4.26
N SER A 105 -6.44 -9.66 3.61
CA SER A 105 -5.99 -8.60 2.71
C SER A 105 -5.21 -7.53 3.49
N PHE A 106 -5.76 -7.04 4.60
CA PHE A 106 -5.10 -6.03 5.43
C PHE A 106 -3.83 -6.60 6.05
N TYR A 107 -3.89 -7.83 6.59
CA TYR A 107 -2.71 -8.52 7.11
C TYR A 107 -1.57 -8.55 6.10
N LYS A 108 -1.83 -9.03 4.87
CA LYS A 108 -0.79 -9.16 3.83
C LYS A 108 -0.10 -7.83 3.51
N VAL A 109 -0.84 -6.74 3.58
CA VAL A 109 -0.38 -5.40 3.22
C VAL A 109 0.36 -4.70 4.35
N LEU A 110 -0.11 -4.91 5.58
CA LEU A 110 0.45 -4.27 6.78
C LEU A 110 1.59 -5.09 7.38
N LYS A 111 1.71 -6.38 7.07
CA LYS A 111 2.80 -7.26 7.54
C LYS A 111 4.20 -6.66 7.38
N PRO A 112 4.58 -6.00 6.26
CA PRO A 112 5.89 -5.35 6.16
C PRO A 112 6.08 -4.21 7.16
N TRP A 113 5.05 -3.39 7.41
CA TRP A 113 5.11 -2.31 8.43
C TRP A 113 5.16 -2.88 9.84
N ALA A 114 4.41 -3.96 10.12
CA ALA A 114 4.53 -4.68 11.39
C ALA A 114 5.94 -5.24 11.61
N LYS A 115 6.55 -5.84 10.58
CA LYS A 115 7.94 -6.31 10.67
C LYS A 115 8.90 -5.16 10.96
N GLN A 116 8.72 -4.01 10.32
CA GLN A 116 9.54 -2.82 10.57
C GLN A 116 9.38 -2.31 12.01
N LEU A 117 8.15 -2.13 12.48
CA LEU A 117 7.88 -1.62 13.82
C LEU A 117 8.36 -2.57 14.92
N ASN A 118 8.23 -3.90 14.72
CA ASN A 118 8.84 -4.89 15.62
C ASN A 118 10.36 -4.74 15.73
N LEU A 119 11.05 -4.34 14.66
CA LEU A 119 12.50 -4.12 14.70
C LEU A 119 12.83 -2.83 15.46
N THR A 120 12.14 -1.73 15.13
CA THR A 120 12.44 -0.42 15.73
C THR A 120 12.07 -0.36 17.22
N ASP A 121 10.96 -0.98 17.65
CA ASP A 121 10.58 -1.07 19.07
C ASP A 121 11.60 -1.90 19.88
N GLN A 122 12.23 -2.90 19.25
CA GLN A 122 13.32 -3.68 19.83
C GLN A 122 14.70 -3.03 19.70
N ALA A 123 14.77 -1.76 19.28
CA ALA A 123 16.01 -1.02 18.99
C ALA A 123 16.95 -1.75 17.99
N LYS A 124 16.38 -2.55 17.09
CA LYS A 124 17.10 -3.25 16.03
C LYS A 124 17.13 -2.43 14.75
N HIS A 125 18.21 -2.61 13.98
CA HIS A 125 18.37 -1.90 12.73
C HIS A 125 17.33 -2.33 11.68
N CYS A 126 16.77 -1.35 10.96
CA CYS A 126 15.86 -1.55 9.83
C CYS A 126 16.52 -1.04 8.54
N HIS A 127 16.54 -1.88 7.50
CA HIS A 127 17.13 -1.56 6.19
C HIS A 127 16.10 -1.07 5.16
N ASP A 128 14.91 -0.69 5.61
CA ASP A 128 13.88 -0.18 4.70
C ASP A 128 14.20 1.26 4.28
N ALA A 129 13.90 1.60 3.03
CA ALA A 129 14.15 2.94 2.49
C ALA A 129 13.34 4.06 3.19
N VAL A 130 12.23 3.71 3.83
CA VAL A 130 11.42 4.62 4.65
C VAL A 130 11.15 3.91 5.98
N VAL A 131 11.63 4.49 7.07
CA VAL A 131 11.46 3.99 8.43
C VAL A 131 10.37 4.80 9.13
N LEU A 132 9.30 4.14 9.57
CA LEU A 132 8.16 4.81 10.21
C LEU A 132 8.56 5.53 11.52
N ALA A 133 9.54 5.00 12.27
CA ALA A 133 10.10 5.63 13.47
C ALA A 133 10.78 6.97 13.16
N ASP A 134 11.58 7.04 12.10
CA ASP A 134 12.24 8.28 11.68
C ASP A 134 11.21 9.32 11.21
N MET A 135 10.16 8.88 10.54
CA MET A 135 9.08 9.76 10.10
C MET A 135 8.30 10.36 11.28
N VAL A 136 7.98 9.57 12.31
CA VAL A 136 7.34 10.08 13.54
C VAL A 136 8.28 11.05 14.27
N SER A 137 9.57 10.73 14.33
CA SER A 137 10.60 11.63 14.90
C SER A 137 10.68 12.96 14.14
N ALA A 138 10.62 12.93 12.81
CA ALA A 138 10.61 14.12 11.97
C ALA A 138 9.32 14.96 12.12
N TRP A 139 8.17 14.32 12.26
CA TRP A 139 6.91 15.02 12.57
C TRP A 139 6.96 15.70 13.94
N ARG A 140 7.57 15.03 14.93
CA ARG A 140 7.77 15.61 16.25
C ARG A 140 8.70 16.82 16.21
N SER A 141 9.80 16.74 15.46
CA SER A 141 10.82 17.80 15.42
C SER A 141 10.31 19.10 14.79
N ILE A 142 9.27 19.04 13.95
CA ILE A 142 8.58 20.22 13.42
C ILE A 142 7.40 20.69 14.29
N GLY A 143 7.23 20.11 15.49
CA GLY A 143 6.24 20.55 16.48
C GLY A 143 4.85 19.95 16.33
N LEU A 144 4.67 18.83 15.61
CA LEU A 144 3.36 18.16 15.59
C LEU A 144 3.03 17.53 16.96
N ASP A 145 1.80 17.73 17.41
CA ASP A 145 1.28 17.11 18.64
C ASP A 145 0.90 15.63 18.43
N ASP A 146 0.67 14.91 19.54
CA ASP A 146 0.36 13.48 19.51
C ASP A 146 -0.89 13.16 18.68
N ARG A 147 -1.92 14.00 18.81
CA ARG A 147 -3.18 13.84 18.08
C ARG A 147 -2.96 13.94 16.57
N THR A 148 -2.18 14.93 16.14
CA THR A 148 -1.86 15.14 14.74
C THR A 148 -1.00 14.01 14.20
N ILE A 149 0.00 13.53 14.97
CA ILE A 149 0.83 12.39 14.57
C ILE A 149 -0.01 11.13 14.36
N VAL A 150 -0.90 10.77 15.30
CA VAL A 150 -1.84 9.64 15.12
C VAL A 150 -2.72 9.85 13.89
N SER A 151 -3.20 11.07 13.66
CA SER A 151 -4.01 11.39 12.48
C SER A 151 -3.22 11.17 11.17
N ARG A 152 -1.97 11.63 11.10
CA ARG A 152 -1.08 11.43 9.93
C ARG A 152 -0.73 9.96 9.71
N ALA A 153 -0.46 9.20 10.77
CA ALA A 153 -0.32 7.75 10.69
C ALA A 153 -1.59 7.10 10.11
N GLY A 154 -2.77 7.57 10.53
CA GLY A 154 -4.06 7.20 9.96
C GLY A 154 -4.18 7.48 8.46
N GLU A 155 -3.79 8.67 7.99
CA GLU A 155 -3.80 9.01 6.55
C GLU A 155 -2.95 8.04 5.72
N LEU A 156 -1.76 7.68 6.22
CA LEU A 156 -0.87 6.73 5.56
C LEU A 156 -1.46 5.32 5.51
N LEU A 157 -2.08 4.86 6.60
CA LEU A 157 -2.81 3.58 6.64
C LEU A 157 -3.94 3.57 5.62
N HIS A 158 -4.79 4.60 5.61
CA HIS A 158 -5.89 4.72 4.64
C HIS A 158 -5.37 4.70 3.20
N GLY A 159 -4.31 5.45 2.90
CA GLY A 159 -3.68 5.47 1.58
C GLY A 159 -3.17 4.09 1.16
N LYS A 160 -2.48 3.39 2.06
CA LYS A 160 -1.94 2.05 1.81
C LYS A 160 -3.05 1.01 1.56
N LEU A 161 -4.13 1.05 2.34
CA LEU A 161 -5.26 0.14 2.21
C LEU A 161 -6.05 0.42 0.90
N LYS A 162 -6.35 1.70 0.61
CA LYS A 162 -6.99 2.11 -0.66
C LYS A 162 -6.15 1.69 -1.87
N PHE A 163 -4.83 1.87 -1.81
CA PHE A 163 -3.93 1.48 -2.89
C PHE A 163 -4.04 -0.01 -3.23
N ILE A 164 -4.19 -0.87 -2.23
CA ILE A 164 -4.28 -2.32 -2.45
C ILE A 164 -5.65 -2.73 -2.96
N GLN A 165 -6.73 -2.16 -2.43
CA GLN A 165 -8.06 -2.35 -2.98
C GLN A 165 -8.10 -1.96 -4.47
N ARG A 166 -7.49 -0.81 -4.83
CA ARG A 166 -7.33 -0.40 -6.23
C ARG A 166 -6.53 -1.43 -7.04
N ARG A 167 -5.43 -1.94 -6.49
CA ARG A 167 -4.58 -2.93 -7.17
C ARG A 167 -5.31 -4.24 -7.44
N GLU A 168 -6.12 -4.73 -6.50
CA GLU A 168 -6.92 -5.95 -6.71
C GLU A 168 -8.02 -5.71 -7.77
N ARG A 169 -8.72 -4.57 -7.72
CA ARG A 169 -9.66 -4.18 -8.78
C ARG A 169 -8.98 -4.14 -10.16
N GLN A 170 -7.79 -3.56 -10.24
CA GLN A 170 -7.00 -3.50 -11.47
C GLN A 170 -6.58 -4.89 -11.97
N LYS A 171 -6.32 -5.87 -11.11
CA LYS A 171 -6.06 -7.26 -11.54
C LYS A 171 -7.30 -7.90 -12.14
N THR A 172 -8.47 -7.70 -11.53
CA THR A 172 -9.75 -8.19 -12.06
C THR A 172 -10.10 -7.53 -13.38
N GLN A 173 -9.82 -6.23 -13.55
CA GLN A 173 -9.97 -5.57 -14.84
C GLN A 173 -8.95 -6.09 -15.85
N ALA A 174 -7.69 -6.25 -15.44
CA ALA A 174 -6.65 -6.78 -16.29
C ALA A 174 -7.00 -8.16 -16.82
N SER A 175 -7.64 -9.05 -16.06
CA SER A 175 -7.99 -10.40 -16.51
C SER A 175 -9.00 -10.41 -17.66
N LYS A 176 -9.81 -9.36 -17.79
CA LYS A 176 -10.81 -9.20 -18.87
C LYS A 176 -10.21 -8.69 -20.18
N ILE A 177 -9.03 -8.06 -20.13
CA ILE A 177 -8.37 -7.54 -21.34
C ILE A 177 -7.86 -8.71 -22.19
N GLN A 178 -8.24 -8.77 -23.47
CA GLN A 178 -7.75 -9.79 -24.39
C GLN A 178 -6.32 -9.48 -24.85
N ILE A 179 -5.48 -10.51 -24.91
CA ILE A 179 -4.13 -10.43 -25.46
C ILE A 179 -4.14 -11.19 -26.79
N GLN A 180 -3.93 -10.49 -27.90
CA GLN A 180 -3.94 -11.07 -29.25
C GLN A 180 -2.60 -10.84 -29.92
N GLY A 181 -1.95 -11.92 -30.37
CA GLY A 181 -0.63 -11.85 -31.02
C GLY A 181 0.44 -11.24 -30.11
N GLY A 182 0.36 -11.47 -28.80
CA GLY A 182 1.25 -10.85 -27.80
C GLY A 182 0.99 -9.37 -27.54
N VAL A 183 -0.09 -8.78 -28.06
CA VAL A 183 -0.44 -7.37 -27.86
C VAL A 183 -1.74 -7.27 -27.08
N ALA A 184 -1.71 -6.54 -25.96
CA ALA A 184 -2.90 -6.09 -25.26
C ALA A 184 -3.29 -4.70 -25.77
N VAL A 185 -4.59 -4.44 -25.92
CA VAL A 185 -5.11 -3.14 -26.37
C VAL A 185 -6.00 -2.57 -25.27
N LEU A 186 -5.76 -1.33 -24.88
CA LEU A 186 -6.52 -0.60 -23.87
C LEU A 186 -7.19 0.61 -24.53
N GLY A 187 -8.52 0.66 -24.45
CA GLY A 187 -9.32 1.81 -24.88
C GLY A 187 -9.32 2.96 -23.85
N PRO A 188 -10.03 4.05 -24.16
CA PRO A 188 -10.10 5.24 -23.30
C PRO A 188 -10.53 4.95 -21.86
N ASP A 189 -11.44 3.99 -21.68
CA ASP A 189 -12.03 3.63 -20.38
C ASP A 189 -11.25 2.51 -19.65
N ASP A 190 -10.22 1.95 -20.28
CA ASP A 190 -9.42 0.87 -19.71
C ASP A 190 -8.30 1.39 -18.81
N HIS A 191 -8.52 1.35 -17.50
CA HIS A 191 -7.60 1.87 -16.50
C HIS A 191 -6.71 0.78 -15.85
N VAL A 192 -6.03 0.00 -16.68
CA VAL A 192 -5.17 -1.12 -16.26
C VAL A 192 -3.68 -0.79 -16.42
N PRO A 193 -2.84 -1.00 -15.39
CA PRO A 193 -1.39 -0.90 -15.52
C PRO A 193 -0.80 -1.93 -16.49
N ALA A 194 0.05 -1.49 -17.42
CA ALA A 194 0.72 -2.36 -18.39
C ALA A 194 1.46 -3.55 -17.74
N LYS A 195 2.04 -3.34 -16.54
CA LYS A 195 2.70 -4.40 -15.76
C LYS A 195 1.82 -5.63 -15.54
N LEU A 196 0.52 -5.46 -15.29
CA LEU A 196 -0.40 -6.59 -15.06
C LEU A 196 -0.64 -7.37 -16.36
N LEU A 197 -0.67 -6.68 -17.50
CA LEU A 197 -0.85 -7.31 -18.82
C LEU A 197 0.43 -8.04 -19.24
N PHE A 198 1.61 -7.49 -18.94
CA PHE A 198 2.88 -8.17 -19.14
C PHE A 198 2.99 -9.46 -18.32
N GLN A 199 2.51 -9.44 -17.06
CA GLN A 199 2.43 -10.66 -16.23
C GLN A 199 1.50 -11.72 -16.81
N ARG A 200 0.48 -11.31 -17.58
CA ARG A 200 -0.43 -12.21 -18.32
C ARG A 200 0.11 -12.64 -19.69
N GLY A 201 1.36 -12.28 -20.04
CA GLY A 201 2.03 -12.71 -21.27
C GLY A 201 1.97 -11.71 -22.42
N ALA A 202 1.46 -10.49 -22.23
CA ALA A 202 1.57 -9.46 -23.25
C ALA A 202 3.06 -9.10 -23.47
N LYS A 203 3.49 -9.06 -24.72
CA LYS A 203 4.80 -8.54 -25.15
C LYS A 203 4.76 -7.02 -25.33
N ALA A 204 3.61 -6.49 -25.77
CA ALA A 204 3.34 -5.06 -25.90
C ALA A 204 1.95 -4.69 -25.36
N VAL A 205 1.82 -3.44 -24.92
CA VAL A 205 0.53 -2.82 -24.57
C VAL A 205 0.36 -1.59 -25.44
N VAL A 206 -0.70 -1.57 -26.24
CA VAL A 206 -1.13 -0.40 -27.00
C VAL A 206 -2.29 0.23 -26.24
N ARG A 207 -2.23 1.54 -26.00
CA ARG A 207 -3.27 2.24 -25.25
C ARG A 207 -3.65 3.56 -25.88
N GLN A 208 -4.91 3.91 -25.72
CA GLN A 208 -5.44 5.25 -25.94
C GLN A 208 -6.07 5.73 -24.63
N GLY A 209 -5.74 6.93 -24.19
CA GLY A 209 -6.40 7.61 -23.09
C GLY A 209 -6.81 9.02 -23.50
N LYS A 210 -7.41 9.78 -22.59
CA LYS A 210 -7.77 11.18 -22.85
C LYS A 210 -6.58 12.08 -23.22
N ASP A 211 -5.40 11.75 -22.70
CA ASP A 211 -4.19 12.59 -22.84
C ASP A 211 -3.25 12.11 -23.95
N GLY A 212 -3.66 11.12 -24.76
CA GLY A 212 -2.85 10.63 -25.88
C GLY A 212 -2.88 9.13 -26.13
N MET A 213 -1.92 8.65 -26.90
CA MET A 213 -1.74 7.24 -27.28
C MET A 213 -0.33 6.76 -26.99
N ALA A 214 -0.17 5.48 -26.65
CA ALA A 214 1.15 4.92 -26.42
C ALA A 214 1.25 3.43 -26.79
N VAL A 215 2.45 3.01 -27.16
CA VAL A 215 2.88 1.61 -27.25
C VAL A 215 3.99 1.40 -26.23
N VAL A 216 3.80 0.44 -25.33
CA VAL A 216 4.78 0.09 -24.29
C VAL A 216 5.20 -1.37 -24.48
N LEU A 217 6.50 -1.62 -24.58
CA LEU A 217 7.05 -2.97 -24.63
C LEU A 217 7.39 -3.50 -23.25
N SER A 218 7.18 -4.80 -23.07
CA SER A 218 7.70 -5.51 -21.91
C SER A 218 9.23 -5.63 -22.00
N ARG A 219 9.91 -5.75 -20.85
CA ARG A 219 11.35 -6.05 -20.82
C ARG A 219 11.68 -7.37 -21.53
N ARG A 220 10.77 -8.35 -21.50
CA ARG A 220 10.94 -9.63 -22.19
C ARG A 220 10.97 -9.44 -23.71
N ALA A 221 10.09 -8.58 -24.24
CA ALA A 221 10.08 -8.26 -25.66
C ALA A 221 11.37 -7.55 -26.10
N GLN A 222 11.84 -6.58 -25.31
CA GLN A 222 13.11 -5.88 -25.58
C GLN A 222 14.30 -6.84 -25.58
N LYS A 223 14.36 -7.78 -24.63
CA LYS A 223 15.39 -8.83 -24.60
C LYS A 223 15.37 -9.76 -25.83
N CYS A 224 14.25 -9.85 -26.53
CA CYS A 224 14.12 -10.56 -27.81
C CYS A 224 14.44 -9.66 -29.01
N GLY A 225 15.06 -8.49 -28.81
CA GLY A 225 15.44 -7.57 -29.87
C GLY A 225 14.29 -6.74 -30.44
N ILE A 226 13.11 -6.75 -29.83
CA ILE A 226 11.98 -5.94 -30.31
C ILE A 226 12.15 -4.50 -29.83
N SER A 227 12.06 -3.55 -30.76
CA SER A 227 12.05 -2.11 -30.48
C SER A 227 10.81 -1.42 -31.06
N VAL A 228 10.22 -0.47 -30.32
CA VAL A 228 9.17 0.40 -30.88
C VAL A 228 9.72 1.42 -31.88
N ALA A 229 11.05 1.62 -31.94
CA ALA A 229 11.67 2.46 -32.95
C ALA A 229 11.38 1.94 -34.37
N ASP A 230 11.17 0.63 -34.52
CA ASP A 230 10.77 0.00 -35.78
C ASP A 230 9.36 0.42 -36.24
N LEU A 231 8.60 1.15 -35.41
CA LEU A 231 7.33 1.78 -35.78
C LEU A 231 7.51 3.18 -36.37
N GLN A 232 8.70 3.79 -36.30
CA GLN A 232 8.94 5.20 -36.64
C GLN A 232 8.43 5.57 -38.04
N SER A 233 8.72 4.74 -39.06
CA SER A 233 8.25 4.96 -40.44
C SER A 233 6.73 4.96 -40.59
N SER A 234 6.01 4.43 -39.61
CA SER A 234 4.55 4.37 -39.59
C SER A 234 3.92 5.47 -38.72
N LEU A 235 4.71 6.24 -37.99
CA LEU A 235 4.24 7.28 -37.08
C LEU A 235 4.65 8.65 -37.62
N ASN A 236 3.87 9.69 -37.33
CA ASN A 236 4.28 11.05 -37.68
C ASN A 236 5.37 11.54 -36.71
N GLU A 237 6.05 12.63 -37.09
CA GLU A 237 7.16 13.24 -36.34
C GLU A 237 6.79 13.74 -34.93
N GLN A 238 5.51 13.89 -34.63
CA GLN A 238 5.04 14.33 -33.32
C GLN A 238 5.00 13.21 -32.27
N TRP A 239 5.24 11.95 -32.67
CA TRP A 239 5.40 10.83 -31.75
C TRP A 239 6.78 10.87 -31.11
N PHE A 240 6.81 10.81 -29.78
CA PHE A 240 8.03 10.58 -29.04
C PHE A 240 8.35 9.08 -29.03
N ILE A 241 9.56 8.72 -29.47
CA ILE A 241 10.10 7.37 -29.38
C ILE A 241 11.28 7.40 -28.42
N HIS A 242 11.21 6.61 -27.35
CA HIS A 242 12.31 6.51 -26.41
C HIS A 242 13.53 5.83 -27.08
N PRO A 243 14.76 6.35 -26.91
CA PRO A 243 15.97 5.77 -27.52
C PRO A 243 16.17 4.28 -27.24
N ASP A 244 15.95 3.86 -25.98
CA ASP A 244 15.99 2.44 -25.59
C ASP A 244 14.87 1.56 -26.22
N GLY A 245 13.98 2.12 -27.03
CA GLY A 245 13.02 1.37 -27.82
C GLY A 245 11.82 0.80 -27.06
N PHE A 246 11.62 1.12 -25.78
CA PHE A 246 10.54 0.54 -24.99
C PHE A 246 9.19 1.28 -25.05
N LEU A 247 9.19 2.54 -25.48
CA LEU A 247 8.02 3.41 -25.49
C LEU A 247 7.95 4.23 -26.78
N ALA A 248 6.80 4.17 -27.46
CA ALA A 248 6.37 5.17 -28.42
C ALA A 248 5.12 5.86 -27.87
N SER A 249 5.08 7.18 -27.83
CA SER A 249 4.00 7.95 -27.20
C SER A 249 3.64 9.18 -28.03
N TYR A 250 2.34 9.36 -28.29
CA TYR A 250 1.75 10.61 -28.75
C TYR A 250 1.00 11.23 -27.59
N GLY A 251 1.66 12.13 -26.88
CA GLY A 251 1.16 12.71 -25.65
C GLY A 251 1.19 11.77 -24.45
N GLY A 252 0.72 12.26 -23.31
CA GLY A 252 0.56 11.52 -22.07
C GLY A 252 0.26 12.45 -20.89
N PRO A 253 0.15 11.94 -19.65
CA PRO A 253 -0.28 12.75 -18.50
C PRO A 253 0.62 13.96 -18.19
N LYS A 254 1.85 13.99 -18.70
CA LYS A 254 2.82 15.09 -18.52
C LYS A 254 2.93 16.01 -19.74
N ALA A 255 2.33 15.64 -20.86
CA ALA A 255 2.35 16.37 -22.12
C ALA A 255 1.10 15.97 -22.93
N PRO A 256 -0.10 16.37 -22.49
CA PRO A 256 -1.35 15.88 -23.06
C PRO A 256 -1.48 16.29 -24.53
N LYS A 257 -1.98 15.37 -25.37
CA LYS A 257 -2.36 15.63 -26.77
C LYS A 257 -3.67 14.94 -27.11
N ASP A 258 -4.44 15.45 -28.06
CA ASP A 258 -5.66 14.77 -28.54
C ASP A 258 -5.29 13.50 -29.32
N PRO A 259 -5.68 12.28 -28.89
CA PRO A 259 -5.45 11.05 -29.64
C PRO A 259 -5.87 11.09 -31.12
N LYS A 260 -6.88 11.91 -31.46
CA LYS A 260 -7.37 12.05 -32.84
C LYS A 260 -6.34 12.68 -33.78
N GLU A 261 -5.44 13.50 -33.25
CA GLU A 261 -4.37 14.19 -34.00
C GLU A 261 -3.12 13.32 -34.18
N SER A 262 -3.10 12.12 -33.60
CA SER A 262 -1.94 11.22 -33.63
C SER A 262 -1.59 10.66 -35.02
N GLY A 263 -2.45 10.88 -36.02
CA GLY A 263 -2.28 10.35 -37.38
C GLY A 263 -2.50 8.83 -37.49
N VAL A 264 -2.91 8.15 -36.42
CA VAL A 264 -3.15 6.70 -36.42
C VAL A 264 -4.28 6.32 -35.46
N THR A 265 -5.17 5.43 -35.90
CA THR A 265 -6.22 4.89 -35.01
C THR A 265 -5.67 3.83 -34.06
N LEU A 266 -6.30 3.64 -32.90
CA LEU A 266 -5.93 2.58 -31.95
C LEU A 266 -5.87 1.19 -32.60
N LYS A 267 -6.83 0.88 -33.47
CA LYS A 267 -6.89 -0.38 -34.23
C LYS A 267 -5.71 -0.52 -35.20
N SER A 268 -5.34 0.55 -35.91
CA SER A 268 -4.21 0.57 -36.84
C SER A 268 -2.88 0.41 -36.09
N LEU A 269 -2.71 1.14 -34.98
CA LEU A 269 -1.53 1.05 -34.12
C LEU A 269 -1.37 -0.37 -33.56
N ALA A 270 -2.44 -0.97 -33.03
CA ALA A 270 -2.43 -2.35 -32.56
C ALA A 270 -2.05 -3.35 -33.66
N LYS A 271 -2.57 -3.17 -34.89
CA LYS A 271 -2.21 -4.03 -36.04
C LYS A 271 -0.72 -3.91 -36.37
N ARG A 272 -0.16 -2.70 -36.39
CA ARG A 272 1.27 -2.43 -36.64
C ARG A 272 2.14 -3.04 -35.54
N THR A 273 1.78 -2.86 -34.27
CA THR A 273 2.49 -3.48 -33.14
C THR A 273 2.47 -5.01 -33.21
N ARG A 274 1.35 -5.64 -33.59
CA ARG A 274 1.33 -7.10 -33.78
C ARG A 274 2.25 -7.58 -34.89
N LYS A 275 2.36 -6.83 -36.00
CA LYS A 275 3.31 -7.15 -37.07
C LYS A 275 4.76 -7.06 -36.56
N LEU A 276 5.09 -6.00 -35.82
CA LEU A 276 6.38 -5.86 -35.16
C LEU A 276 6.70 -7.07 -34.25
N ILE A 277 5.76 -7.46 -33.39
CA ILE A 277 5.91 -8.62 -32.49
C ILE A 277 6.09 -9.94 -33.26
N LYS A 278 5.47 -10.09 -34.44
CA LYS A 278 5.58 -11.29 -35.28
C LYS A 278 6.90 -11.34 -36.07
N GLY A 279 7.43 -10.18 -36.48
CA GLY A 279 8.65 -10.08 -37.29
C GLY A 279 9.93 -10.42 -36.53
N ALA A 280 9.95 -10.21 -35.22
CA ALA A 280 11.00 -10.70 -34.34
C ALA A 280 10.84 -12.23 -34.19
N LYS A 281 11.73 -13.00 -34.84
CA LYS A 281 11.81 -14.46 -34.71
C LYS A 281 11.74 -14.86 -33.22
N GLN A 282 10.88 -15.84 -32.91
CA GLN A 282 10.64 -16.30 -31.53
C GLN A 282 11.86 -16.97 -30.93
#